data_AF-A0A5N5ECV1-F1
#
_entry.id   AF-A0A5N5ECV1-F1
#
_cell.length_a   1.000
_cell.length_b   1.000
_cell.length_c   1.000
_cell.angle_alpha   90.00
_cell.angle_beta   90.00
_cell.angle_gamma   90.00
#
_symmetry.space_group_name_H-M   'P 1'
#
loop_
_entity.id
_entity.type
_entity.pdbx_description
1 polymer ?
#
loop_
_entity_poly.entity_id
_entity_poly.type
_entity_poly.pdbx_seq_one_letter_code
_entity_poly.pdbx_strand_id
1 'polypeptide(L)'
;VSEAERNAAYEERWKLGGVLFAKTFADQTSNIEANGTAAAFAERKIRSEVQDQAIADLLIPNDHPIGTKRIVTDTNYYQSYNRDNVSLVDLKSAPIEAIDEAGIKTADAHYELDALVFATGFDAMTGALDRIDIRGRNGETLRENWHAGPRTYLGLGVHGFPNLFIVTGPGSPSVLSNMILAAEQHVDWIAGAINHLDSAGIDTIEPSAEAVDNWLDECSRRASATLFPSANSWYMGANIPGKPRIFMPFIGGFGVYSDICADVAAAGYRGFELNSAVHA
;
A
#
# COMPACT_ATOMS: atom_id res chain seq x y z
N VAL A 1 -14.47 -12.42 -22.50
CA VAL A 1 -14.01 -11.89 -23.81
C VAL A 1 -13.19 -12.96 -24.51
N SER A 2 -13.09 -12.90 -25.84
CA SER A 2 -12.18 -13.77 -26.59
C SER A 2 -10.71 -13.48 -26.23
N GLU A 3 -9.81 -14.39 -26.59
CA GLU A 3 -8.38 -14.19 -26.36
C GLU A 3 -7.81 -12.98 -27.13
N ALA A 4 -8.26 -12.76 -28.36
CA ALA A 4 -7.84 -11.64 -29.18
C ALA A 4 -8.24 -10.30 -28.55
N GLU A 5 -9.50 -10.18 -28.12
CA GLU A 5 -9.98 -8.98 -27.41
C GLU A 5 -9.24 -8.76 -26.09
N ARG A 6 -8.96 -9.85 -25.35
CA ARG A 6 -8.20 -9.78 -24.10
C ARG A 6 -6.78 -9.26 -24.33
N ASN A 7 -6.07 -9.79 -25.32
CA ASN A 7 -4.72 -9.35 -25.65
C ASN A 7 -4.70 -7.91 -26.15
N ALA A 8 -5.70 -7.47 -26.92
CA ALA A 8 -5.83 -6.08 -27.34
C ALA A 8 -6.02 -5.13 -26.14
N ALA A 9 -6.90 -5.50 -25.20
CA ALA A 9 -7.12 -4.72 -23.98
C ALA A 9 -5.86 -4.63 -23.09
N TYR A 10 -5.12 -5.74 -22.96
CA TYR A 10 -3.85 -5.74 -22.24
C TYR A 10 -2.81 -4.86 -22.93
N GLU A 11 -2.67 -4.92 -24.25
CA GLU A 11 -1.71 -4.10 -24.99
C GLU A 11 -2.04 -2.60 -24.89
N GLU A 12 -3.32 -2.23 -24.92
CA GLU A 12 -3.76 -0.85 -24.67
C GLU A 12 -3.36 -0.40 -23.26
N ARG A 13 -3.71 -1.18 -22.23
CA ARG A 13 -3.46 -0.82 -20.82
C ARG A 13 -1.98 -0.89 -20.45
N TRP A 14 -1.19 -1.76 -21.09
CA TRP A 14 0.26 -1.84 -20.92
C TRP A 14 0.92 -0.49 -21.25
N LYS A 15 0.46 0.18 -22.32
CA LYS A 15 0.96 1.50 -22.74
C LYS A 15 0.58 2.63 -21.78
N LEU A 16 -0.44 2.44 -20.95
CA LEU A 16 -0.92 3.44 -19.99
C LEU A 16 -0.23 3.33 -18.61
N GLY A 17 0.59 2.29 -18.39
CA GLY A 17 1.42 2.14 -17.19
C GLY A 17 0.86 1.17 -16.14
N GLY A 18 1.74 0.75 -15.23
CA GLY A 18 1.54 -0.41 -14.36
C GLY A 18 0.28 -0.38 -13.49
N VAL A 19 0.00 0.74 -12.83
CA VAL A 19 -1.19 0.87 -11.94
C VAL A 19 -2.49 0.68 -12.72
N LEU A 20 -2.55 1.12 -13.98
CA LEU A 20 -3.72 0.97 -14.83
C LEU A 20 -3.78 -0.41 -15.48
N PHE A 21 -2.64 -1.01 -15.82
CA PHE A 21 -2.56 -2.38 -16.30
C PHE A 21 -3.10 -3.40 -15.30
N ALA A 22 -2.83 -3.21 -14.00
CA ALA A 22 -3.37 -4.04 -12.93
C ALA A 22 -4.92 -4.03 -12.84
N LYS A 23 -5.58 -3.07 -13.50
CA LYS A 23 -7.03 -2.85 -13.48
C LYS A 23 -7.65 -2.99 -14.89
N THR A 24 -7.03 -3.79 -15.77
CA THR A 24 -7.56 -4.00 -17.14
C THR A 24 -8.91 -4.70 -17.09
N PHE A 25 -9.03 -5.74 -16.27
CA PHE A 25 -10.30 -6.44 -16.00
C PHE A 25 -10.70 -6.30 -14.52
N ALA A 26 -12.00 -6.28 -14.26
CA ALA A 26 -12.55 -6.04 -12.92
C ALA A 26 -12.18 -7.12 -11.90
N ASP A 27 -12.01 -8.36 -12.36
CA ASP A 27 -11.68 -9.53 -11.55
C ASP A 27 -10.17 -9.86 -11.54
N GLN A 28 -9.33 -9.07 -12.23
CA GLN A 28 -7.90 -9.35 -12.39
C GLN A 28 -7.14 -9.41 -11.05
N THR A 29 -7.60 -8.69 -10.02
CA THR A 29 -6.99 -8.69 -8.68
C THR A 29 -7.77 -9.52 -7.66
N SER A 30 -8.79 -10.28 -8.07
CA SER A 30 -9.62 -11.12 -7.18
C SER A 30 -9.78 -12.56 -7.65
N ASN A 31 -9.54 -12.84 -8.94
CA ASN A 31 -9.58 -14.19 -9.50
C ASN A 31 -8.19 -14.59 -10.02
N ILE A 32 -7.68 -15.73 -9.55
CA ILE A 32 -6.33 -16.19 -9.87
C ILE A 32 -6.16 -16.60 -11.34
N GLU A 33 -7.20 -17.15 -11.97
CA GLU A 33 -7.17 -17.51 -13.40
C GLU A 33 -7.14 -16.26 -14.27
N ALA A 34 -7.98 -15.27 -13.95
CA ALA A 34 -7.97 -13.97 -14.60
C ALA A 34 -6.59 -13.28 -14.46
N ASN A 35 -6.05 -13.27 -13.24
CA ASN A 35 -4.71 -12.75 -12.96
C ASN A 35 -3.63 -13.48 -13.78
N GLY A 36 -3.72 -14.81 -13.87
CA GLY A 36 -2.80 -15.64 -14.64
C GLY A 36 -2.74 -15.23 -16.11
N THR A 37 -3.85 -14.80 -16.71
CA THR A 37 -3.82 -14.28 -18.09
C THR A 37 -3.06 -12.96 -18.22
N ALA A 38 -3.14 -12.07 -17.23
CA ALA A 38 -2.37 -10.82 -17.19
C ALA A 38 -0.88 -11.08 -16.94
N ALA A 39 -0.58 -12.01 -16.03
CA ALA A 39 0.80 -12.43 -15.73
C ALA A 39 1.46 -13.02 -16.97
N ALA A 40 0.78 -13.94 -17.67
CA ALA A 40 1.28 -14.53 -18.91
C ALA A 40 1.49 -13.49 -20.02
N PHE A 41 0.63 -12.46 -20.09
CA PHE A 41 0.83 -11.34 -21.02
C PHE A 41 2.10 -10.56 -20.66
N ALA A 42 2.26 -10.17 -19.40
CA ALA A 42 3.42 -9.42 -18.93
C ALA A 42 4.73 -10.21 -19.12
N GLU A 43 4.73 -11.51 -18.85
CA GLU A 43 5.85 -12.41 -19.10
C GLU A 43 6.29 -12.35 -20.57
N ARG A 44 5.36 -12.46 -21.52
CA ARG A 44 5.67 -12.37 -22.95
C ARG A 44 6.31 -11.04 -23.33
N LYS A 45 5.87 -9.92 -22.72
CA LYS A 45 6.47 -8.60 -22.94
C LYS A 45 7.91 -8.57 -22.42
N ILE A 46 8.15 -9.01 -21.19
CA ILE A 46 9.48 -9.06 -20.57
C ILE A 46 10.43 -9.93 -21.43
N ARG A 47 10.02 -11.14 -21.80
CA ARG A 47 10.82 -12.04 -22.66
C ARG A 47 11.14 -11.44 -24.03
N SER A 48 10.27 -10.57 -24.56
CA SER A 48 10.52 -9.88 -25.82
C SER A 48 11.51 -8.72 -25.70
N GLU A 49 11.72 -8.19 -24.49
CA GLU A 49 12.60 -7.04 -24.23
C GLU A 49 13.99 -7.46 -23.75
N VAL A 50 14.14 -8.66 -23.19
CA VAL A 50 15.40 -9.23 -22.70
C VAL A 50 15.92 -10.28 -23.68
N GLN A 51 17.15 -10.12 -24.16
CA GLN A 51 17.75 -11.01 -25.17
C GLN A 51 18.18 -12.35 -24.56
N ASP A 52 18.84 -12.33 -23.40
CA ASP A 52 19.22 -13.54 -22.66
C ASP A 52 18.02 -14.08 -21.86
N GLN A 53 17.53 -15.26 -22.23
CA GLN A 53 16.36 -15.85 -21.58
C GLN A 53 16.64 -16.38 -20.16
N ALA A 54 17.90 -16.69 -19.82
CA ALA A 54 18.23 -17.05 -18.44
C ALA A 54 18.11 -15.82 -17.52
N ILE A 55 18.49 -14.63 -18.01
CA ILE A 55 18.25 -13.37 -17.30
C ILE A 55 16.75 -13.07 -17.25
N ALA A 56 16.01 -13.28 -18.33
CA ALA A 56 14.56 -13.08 -18.34
C ALA A 56 13.87 -13.95 -17.27
N ASP A 57 14.24 -15.22 -17.13
CA ASP A 57 13.70 -16.14 -16.13
C ASP A 57 13.91 -15.63 -14.69
N LEU A 58 15.04 -14.99 -14.41
CA LEU A 58 15.31 -14.37 -13.11
C LEU A 58 14.52 -13.07 -12.87
N LEU A 59 14.21 -12.34 -13.94
CA LEU A 59 13.46 -11.06 -13.87
C LEU A 59 11.95 -11.26 -13.75
N ILE A 60 11.41 -12.40 -14.20
CA ILE A 60 9.97 -12.70 -14.16
C ILE A 60 9.58 -13.16 -12.74
N PRO A 61 8.72 -12.41 -12.02
CA PRO A 61 8.30 -12.81 -10.68
C PRO A 61 7.47 -14.09 -10.68
N ASN A 62 7.74 -14.98 -9.73
CA ASN A 62 7.06 -16.27 -9.56
C ASN A 62 6.48 -16.50 -8.15
N ASP A 63 6.51 -15.48 -7.29
CA ASP A 63 6.18 -15.57 -5.86
C ASP A 63 4.94 -14.75 -5.46
N HIS A 64 4.26 -14.10 -6.40
CA HIS A 64 3.02 -13.37 -6.15
C HIS A 64 2.19 -13.12 -7.43
N PRO A 65 0.85 -12.98 -7.32
CA PRO A 65 0.02 -12.58 -8.46
C PRO A 65 0.32 -11.14 -8.92
N ILE A 66 0.28 -10.88 -10.23
CA ILE A 66 0.62 -9.55 -10.78
C ILE A 66 -0.35 -8.47 -10.26
N GLY A 67 0.18 -7.33 -9.81
CA GLY A 67 -0.61 -6.22 -9.28
C GLY A 67 -0.94 -6.30 -7.78
N THR A 68 -0.65 -7.42 -7.10
CA THR A 68 -0.78 -7.53 -5.63
C THR A 68 0.32 -6.80 -4.87
N LYS A 69 1.44 -6.51 -5.55
CA LYS A 69 2.37 -5.43 -5.25
C LYS A 69 2.17 -4.32 -6.28
N ARG A 70 2.41 -3.06 -5.91
CA ARG A 70 2.33 -1.95 -6.87
C ARG A 70 3.31 -2.18 -8.02
N ILE A 71 2.80 -2.26 -9.23
CA ILE A 71 3.63 -2.43 -10.44
C ILE A 71 4.48 -1.17 -10.60
N VAL A 72 5.80 -1.35 -10.61
CA VAL A 72 6.76 -0.30 -10.92
C VAL A 72 6.59 0.09 -12.39
N THR A 73 6.59 1.39 -12.68
CA THR A 73 6.63 1.88 -14.05
C THR A 73 8.06 2.33 -14.32
N ASP A 74 8.66 1.81 -15.38
CA ASP A 74 10.06 2.04 -15.69
C ASP A 74 10.24 2.78 -17.03
N THR A 75 11.50 3.04 -17.35
CA THR A 75 11.93 3.44 -18.69
C THR A 75 13.17 2.64 -19.04
N ASN A 76 13.00 1.66 -19.92
CA ASN A 76 14.05 0.79 -20.43
C ASN A 76 14.73 -0.10 -19.35
N TYR A 77 14.02 -0.48 -18.28
CA TYR A 77 14.59 -1.31 -17.21
C TYR A 77 15.00 -2.68 -17.72
N TYR A 78 14.12 -3.39 -18.44
CA TYR A 78 14.42 -4.73 -18.96
C TYR A 78 15.52 -4.70 -20.03
N GLN A 79 15.50 -3.70 -20.92
CA GLN A 79 16.48 -3.50 -21.98
C GLN A 79 17.89 -3.19 -21.43
N SER A 80 17.98 -2.66 -20.20
CA SER A 80 19.27 -2.40 -19.55
C SER A 80 20.08 -3.67 -19.35
N TYR A 81 19.43 -4.83 -19.20
CA TYR A 81 20.09 -6.13 -19.06
C TYR A 81 20.65 -6.69 -20.37
N ASN A 82 20.37 -6.06 -21.52
CA ASN A 82 20.98 -6.44 -22.80
C ASN A 82 22.35 -5.80 -23.04
N ARG A 83 22.86 -5.04 -22.07
CA ARG A 83 24.13 -4.31 -22.20
C ARG A 83 25.27 -5.15 -21.66
N ASP A 84 26.39 -5.18 -22.38
CA ASP A 84 27.60 -5.92 -22.00
C ASP A 84 28.18 -5.52 -20.63
N ASN A 85 27.84 -4.34 -20.12
CA ASN A 85 28.32 -3.80 -18.86
C ASN A 85 27.34 -3.97 -17.68
N VAL A 86 26.30 -4.78 -17.84
CA VAL A 86 25.28 -5.05 -16.83
C VAL A 86 25.23 -6.54 -16.55
N SER A 87 25.20 -6.90 -15.27
CA SER A 87 25.03 -8.28 -14.82
C SER A 87 23.95 -8.36 -13.75
N LEU A 88 23.14 -9.40 -13.80
CA LEU A 88 22.13 -9.71 -12.79
C LEU A 88 22.67 -10.80 -11.87
N VAL A 89 22.61 -10.57 -10.55
CA VAL A 89 23.04 -11.53 -9.52
C VAL A 89 21.82 -12.00 -8.74
N ASP A 90 21.56 -13.31 -8.74
CA ASP A 90 20.44 -13.90 -7.99
C ASP A 90 20.81 -14.11 -6.52
N LEU A 91 20.44 -13.13 -5.69
CA LEU A 91 20.68 -13.16 -4.25
C LEU A 91 19.79 -14.16 -3.48
N LYS A 92 18.78 -14.77 -4.12
CA LYS A 92 18.04 -15.88 -3.47
C LYS A 92 18.88 -17.15 -3.46
N SER A 93 19.63 -17.40 -4.53
CA SER A 93 20.53 -18.54 -4.65
C SER A 93 21.88 -18.28 -3.97
N ALA A 94 22.40 -17.05 -4.07
CA ALA A 94 23.68 -16.64 -3.48
C ALA A 94 23.51 -15.39 -2.58
N PRO A 95 23.06 -15.55 -1.32
CA PRO A 95 22.83 -14.43 -0.42
C PRO A 95 24.11 -13.61 -0.15
N ILE A 96 23.94 -12.32 0.16
CA ILE A 96 25.03 -11.45 0.62
C ILE A 96 25.46 -11.92 2.02
N GLU A 97 26.75 -12.23 2.17
CA GLU A 97 27.36 -12.63 3.45
C GLU A 97 27.99 -11.44 4.17
N ALA A 98 28.65 -10.55 3.42
CA ALA A 98 29.36 -9.41 3.96
C ALA A 98 29.56 -8.31 2.91
N ILE A 99 29.78 -7.10 3.42
CA ILE A 99 30.34 -5.99 2.66
C ILE A 99 31.70 -5.69 3.30
N ASP A 100 32.76 -5.68 2.49
CA ASP A 100 34.12 -5.38 2.93
C ASP A 100 34.70 -4.17 2.18
N GLU A 101 35.98 -3.86 2.43
CA GLU A 101 36.65 -2.71 1.83
C GLU A 101 36.76 -2.79 0.29
N ALA A 102 36.71 -4.01 -0.28
CA ALA A 102 36.84 -4.24 -1.72
C ALA A 102 35.48 -4.34 -2.43
N GLY A 103 34.42 -4.74 -1.72
CA GLY A 103 33.07 -4.75 -2.28
C GLY A 103 32.09 -5.68 -1.55
N ILE A 104 31.36 -6.50 -2.33
CA ILE A 104 30.31 -7.39 -1.80
C ILE A 104 30.72 -8.85 -1.92
N LYS A 105 30.63 -9.58 -0.81
CA LYS A 105 30.76 -11.03 -0.77
C LYS A 105 29.37 -11.68 -0.75
N THR A 106 29.11 -12.55 -1.72
CA THR A 106 27.99 -13.50 -1.71
C THR A 106 28.48 -14.90 -1.34
N ALA A 107 27.55 -15.85 -1.18
CA ALA A 107 27.89 -17.26 -0.95
C ALA A 107 28.76 -17.88 -2.07
N ASP A 108 28.66 -17.35 -3.30
CA ASP A 108 29.28 -17.93 -4.49
C ASP A 108 30.48 -17.12 -5.02
N ALA A 109 30.54 -15.81 -4.74
CA ALA A 109 31.53 -14.92 -5.33
C ALA A 109 31.85 -13.69 -4.47
N HIS A 110 32.94 -13.02 -4.82
CA HIS A 110 33.26 -11.67 -4.36
C HIS A 110 33.21 -10.72 -5.55
N TYR A 111 32.50 -9.61 -5.39
CA TYR A 111 32.33 -8.57 -6.40
C TYR A 111 33.08 -7.33 -5.92
N GLU A 112 34.18 -7.01 -6.59
CA GLU A 112 34.89 -5.75 -6.38
C GLU A 112 34.07 -4.58 -6.91
N LEU A 113 33.90 -3.54 -6.10
CA LEU A 113 33.03 -2.40 -6.41
C LEU A 113 33.68 -1.08 -5.99
N ASP A 114 33.71 -0.11 -6.90
CA ASP A 114 34.11 1.26 -6.59
C ASP A 114 32.98 2.06 -5.90
N ALA A 115 31.73 1.64 -6.09
CA ALA A 115 30.55 2.32 -5.56
C ALA A 115 29.43 1.32 -5.26
N LEU A 116 28.70 1.57 -4.17
CA LEU A 116 27.54 0.80 -3.77
C LEU A 116 26.32 1.72 -3.60
N VAL A 117 25.22 1.38 -4.29
CA VAL A 117 23.96 2.12 -4.21
C VAL A 117 22.93 1.31 -3.42
N PHE A 118 22.48 1.86 -2.29
CA PHE A 118 21.39 1.30 -1.49
C PHE A 118 20.02 1.72 -2.04
N ALA A 119 19.50 0.94 -2.99
CA ALA A 119 18.14 1.11 -3.53
C ALA A 119 17.06 0.52 -2.59
N THR A 120 17.02 1.00 -1.34
CA THR A 120 16.14 0.45 -0.29
C THR A 120 14.67 0.75 -0.53
N GLY A 121 13.80 -0.17 -0.09
CA GLY A 121 12.35 0.04 -0.07
C GLY A 121 11.87 1.02 1.00
N PHE A 122 10.56 0.99 1.28
CA PHE A 122 9.89 1.92 2.20
C PHE A 122 9.18 1.18 3.35
N ASP A 123 9.21 1.76 4.54
CA ASP A 123 8.23 1.44 5.59
C ASP A 123 6.97 2.28 5.36
N ALA A 124 6.02 1.71 4.65
CA ALA A 124 4.86 2.42 4.17
C ALA A 124 3.76 2.56 5.24
N MET A 125 3.01 3.66 5.15
CA MET A 125 1.81 4.01 5.92
C MET A 125 2.02 4.32 7.40
N THR A 126 2.75 3.51 8.17
CA THR A 126 2.96 3.76 9.62
C THR A 126 4.32 4.35 9.95
N GLY A 127 5.36 4.06 9.15
CA GLY A 127 6.74 4.34 9.52
C GLY A 127 7.06 5.81 9.81
N ALA A 128 6.35 6.76 9.20
CA ALA A 128 6.50 8.19 9.51
C ALA A 128 5.85 8.57 10.86
N LEU A 129 4.68 7.98 11.17
CA LEU A 129 3.97 8.18 12.43
C LEU A 129 4.73 7.54 13.60
N ASP A 130 5.31 6.35 13.37
CA ASP A 130 6.08 5.61 14.38
C ASP A 130 7.32 6.39 14.87
N ARG A 131 7.80 7.38 14.11
CA ARG A 131 8.94 8.25 14.47
C ARG A 131 8.55 9.45 15.33
N ILE A 132 7.26 9.68 15.56
CA ILE A 132 6.75 10.78 16.38
C ILE A 132 6.26 10.19 17.71
N ASP A 133 6.62 10.83 18.84
CA ASP A 133 6.08 10.47 20.17
C ASP A 133 4.65 11.02 20.35
N ILE A 134 3.69 10.44 19.62
CA ILE A 134 2.27 10.79 19.69
C ILE A 134 1.66 10.10 20.91
N ARG A 135 1.12 10.89 21.84
CA ARG A 135 0.51 10.41 23.08
C ARG A 135 -0.96 10.80 23.17
N GLY A 136 -1.80 9.81 23.46
CA GLY A 136 -3.23 9.95 23.64
C GLY A 136 -3.64 10.01 25.12
N ARG A 137 -4.85 9.54 25.41
CA ARG A 137 -5.40 9.45 26.77
C ARG A 137 -4.51 8.59 27.66
N ASN A 138 -4.41 8.96 28.93
CA ASN A 138 -3.63 8.27 29.95
C ASN A 138 -2.13 8.10 29.61
N GLY A 139 -1.61 8.86 28.64
CA GLY A 139 -0.21 8.78 28.22
C GLY A 139 0.12 7.59 27.31
N GLU A 140 -0.88 6.84 26.84
CA GLU A 140 -0.68 5.75 25.87
C GLU A 140 -0.11 6.31 24.56
N THR A 141 0.94 5.68 24.05
CA THR A 141 1.54 6.08 22.77
C THR A 141 0.79 5.46 21.59
N LEU A 142 0.76 6.14 20.43
CA LEU A 142 0.16 5.59 19.21
C LEU A 142 0.82 4.26 18.82
N ARG A 143 2.13 4.13 19.07
CA ARG A 143 2.89 2.91 18.83
C ARG A 143 2.39 1.73 19.67
N GLU A 144 2.12 1.95 20.96
CA GLU A 144 1.55 0.92 21.84
C GLU A 144 0.12 0.55 21.39
N ASN A 145 -0.69 1.54 21.05
CA ASN A 145 -2.05 1.32 20.55
C ASN A 145 -2.08 0.48 19.27
N TRP A 146 -1.10 0.67 18.37
CA TRP A 146 -0.98 -0.01 17.08
C TRP A 146 -0.06 -1.25 17.07
N HIS A 147 0.38 -1.75 18.23
CA HIS A 147 1.31 -2.89 18.29
C HIS A 147 0.81 -4.15 17.55
N ALA A 148 -0.51 -4.37 17.51
CA ALA A 148 -1.16 -5.47 16.81
C ALA A 148 -1.66 -5.11 15.40
N GLY A 149 -1.39 -3.89 14.95
CA GLY A 149 -1.78 -3.34 13.65
C GLY A 149 -2.45 -1.98 13.79
N PRO A 150 -2.47 -1.14 12.73
CA PRO A 150 -3.15 0.15 12.78
C PRO A 150 -4.64 0.01 13.05
N ARG A 151 -5.15 0.77 14.00
CA ARG A 151 -6.56 0.81 14.38
C ARG A 151 -7.10 2.21 14.16
N THR A 152 -8.02 2.35 13.22
CA THR A 152 -8.56 3.65 12.80
C THR A 152 -10.02 3.53 12.45
N TYR A 153 -10.78 4.61 12.64
CA TYR A 153 -12.09 4.76 12.01
C TYR A 153 -11.94 5.63 10.76
N LEU A 154 -12.40 5.11 9.61
CA LEU A 154 -12.26 5.72 8.28
C LEU A 154 -10.80 6.00 7.85
N GLY A 155 -9.81 5.54 8.60
CA GLY A 155 -8.42 5.97 8.44
C GLY A 155 -8.14 7.43 8.81
N LEU A 156 -9.10 8.09 9.46
CA LEU A 156 -9.05 9.51 9.82
C LEU A 156 -8.85 9.69 11.34
N GLY A 157 -9.60 8.95 12.16
CA GLY A 157 -9.54 9.04 13.62
C GLY A 157 -8.99 7.78 14.28
N VAL A 158 -8.44 7.94 15.49
CA VAL A 158 -7.92 6.83 16.32
C VAL A 158 -8.58 6.91 17.70
N HIS A 159 -9.14 5.79 18.17
CA HIS A 159 -9.72 5.72 19.51
C HIS A 159 -8.60 5.84 20.57
N GLY A 160 -8.80 6.67 21.59
CA GLY A 160 -7.78 7.05 22.57
C GLY A 160 -7.02 8.35 22.22
N PHE A 161 -7.23 8.91 21.03
CA PHE A 161 -6.50 10.08 20.52
C PHE A 161 -7.49 11.15 20.01
N PRO A 162 -8.20 11.86 20.91
CA PRO A 162 -9.16 12.89 20.51
C PRO A 162 -8.48 14.01 19.72
N ASN A 163 -9.18 14.54 18.72
CA ASN A 163 -8.73 15.62 17.82
C ASN A 163 -7.46 15.29 16.99
N LEU A 164 -6.97 14.04 17.02
CA LEU A 164 -5.94 13.57 16.12
C LEU A 164 -6.56 13.14 14.80
N PHE A 165 -6.11 13.76 13.71
CA PHE A 165 -6.46 13.33 12.35
C PHE A 165 -5.25 12.81 11.59
N ILE A 166 -5.43 11.70 10.89
CA ILE A 166 -4.40 11.13 10.02
C ILE A 166 -4.82 11.30 8.57
N VAL A 167 -3.99 12.00 7.79
CA VAL A 167 -4.24 12.21 6.35
C VAL A 167 -3.68 11.03 5.58
N THR A 168 -4.51 10.39 4.73
CA THR A 168 -4.15 9.24 3.89
C THR A 168 -3.54 8.04 4.66
N GLY A 169 -3.97 7.84 5.91
CA GLY A 169 -3.47 6.78 6.80
C GLY A 169 -4.02 5.37 6.50
N PRO A 170 -3.59 4.35 7.27
CA PRO A 170 -4.23 3.03 7.32
C PRO A 170 -5.74 3.13 7.52
N GLY A 171 -6.52 2.25 6.91
CA GLY A 171 -8.00 2.31 6.92
C GLY A 171 -8.61 3.25 5.89
N SER A 172 -7.81 4.04 5.17
CA SER A 172 -8.22 4.80 3.98
C SER A 172 -7.70 4.14 2.69
N PRO A 173 -8.16 4.53 1.48
CA PRO A 173 -7.60 4.03 0.22
C PRO A 173 -6.11 4.31 0.09
N SER A 174 -5.65 5.45 0.65
CA SER A 174 -4.25 5.84 0.70
C SER A 174 -3.55 5.66 -0.67
N VAL A 175 -2.43 4.98 -0.68
CA VAL A 175 -1.61 4.58 -1.85
C VAL A 175 -2.33 3.80 -2.96
N LEU A 176 -3.55 3.29 -2.75
CA LEU A 176 -4.36 2.62 -3.79
C LEU A 176 -5.12 3.60 -4.68
N SER A 177 -5.16 4.88 -4.30
CA SER A 177 -5.77 5.98 -5.06
C SER A 177 -4.72 7.01 -5.51
N ASN A 178 -5.17 8.03 -6.24
CA ASN A 178 -4.35 9.21 -6.48
C ASN A 178 -4.22 9.98 -5.17
N MET A 179 -3.00 10.04 -4.61
CA MET A 179 -2.76 10.62 -3.29
C MET A 179 -3.02 12.13 -3.23
N ILE A 180 -2.97 12.86 -4.36
CA ILE A 180 -3.34 14.28 -4.37
C ILE A 180 -4.84 14.43 -4.08
N LEU A 181 -5.67 13.73 -4.85
CA LEU A 181 -7.13 13.77 -4.69
C LEU A 181 -7.55 13.19 -3.34
N ALA A 182 -6.84 12.16 -2.86
CA ALA A 182 -7.09 11.61 -1.53
C ALA A 182 -6.74 12.60 -0.41
N ALA A 183 -5.62 13.32 -0.54
CA ALA A 183 -5.25 14.36 0.42
C ALA A 183 -6.26 15.52 0.42
N GLU A 184 -6.67 15.99 -0.77
CA GLU A 184 -7.73 17.01 -0.90
C GLU A 184 -9.01 16.57 -0.18
N GLN A 185 -9.51 15.36 -0.48
CA GLN A 185 -10.73 14.86 0.14
C GLN A 185 -10.61 14.69 1.66
N HIS A 186 -9.48 14.20 2.17
CA HIS A 186 -9.26 14.09 3.62
C HIS A 186 -9.21 15.47 4.27
N VAL A 187 -8.49 16.43 3.69
CA VAL A 187 -8.35 17.79 4.23
C VAL A 187 -9.70 18.51 4.23
N ASP A 188 -10.48 18.40 3.15
CA ASP A 188 -11.82 18.99 3.08
C ASP A 188 -12.77 18.38 4.12
N TRP A 189 -12.73 17.06 4.30
CA TRP A 189 -13.53 16.38 5.32
C TRP A 189 -13.14 16.82 6.74
N ILE A 190 -11.83 16.91 7.03
CA ILE A 190 -11.31 17.37 8.33
C ILE A 190 -11.70 18.83 8.58
N ALA A 191 -11.57 19.71 7.59
CA ALA A 191 -12.00 21.10 7.69
C ALA A 191 -13.52 21.20 7.95
N GLY A 192 -14.32 20.37 7.28
CA GLY A 192 -15.75 20.23 7.55
C GLY A 192 -16.05 19.79 8.98
N ALA A 193 -15.27 18.85 9.51
CA ALA A 193 -15.38 18.40 10.90
C ALA A 193 -15.09 19.52 11.88
N ILE A 194 -13.97 20.22 11.72
CA ILE A 194 -13.58 21.35 12.58
C ILE A 194 -14.65 22.44 12.56
N ASN A 195 -15.14 22.83 11.37
CA ASN A 195 -16.21 23.83 11.25
C ASN A 195 -17.51 23.40 11.95
N HIS A 196 -17.85 22.11 11.90
CA HIS A 196 -19.01 21.58 12.61
C HIS A 196 -18.83 21.71 14.13
N LEU A 197 -17.67 21.31 14.66
CA LEU A 197 -17.35 21.42 16.08
C LEU A 197 -17.42 22.87 16.57
N ASP A 198 -16.79 23.79 15.85
CA ASP A 198 -16.79 25.22 16.16
C ASP A 198 -18.22 25.79 16.18
N SER A 199 -19.03 25.44 15.18
CA SER A 199 -20.42 25.91 15.07
C SER A 199 -21.34 25.39 16.19
N ALA A 200 -21.01 24.23 16.75
CA ALA A 200 -21.80 23.54 17.76
C ALA A 200 -21.26 23.71 19.19
N GLY A 201 -20.11 24.38 19.37
CA GLY A 201 -19.46 24.52 20.68
C GLY A 201 -18.99 23.17 21.25
N ILE A 202 -18.41 22.32 20.39
CA ILE A 202 -17.90 21.00 20.74
C ILE A 202 -16.37 21.07 20.72
N ASP A 203 -15.70 20.56 21.75
CA ASP A 203 -14.25 20.68 21.89
C ASP A 203 -13.49 19.43 21.46
N THR A 204 -14.15 18.26 21.48
CA THR A 204 -13.51 16.99 21.17
C THR A 204 -14.32 16.16 20.18
N ILE A 205 -13.61 15.59 19.20
CA ILE A 205 -14.07 14.53 18.31
C ILE A 205 -13.14 13.32 18.45
N GLU A 206 -13.71 12.15 18.69
CA GLU A 206 -12.95 10.90 18.88
C GLU A 206 -13.78 9.71 18.41
N PRO A 207 -13.26 8.77 17.60
CA PRO A 207 -14.06 7.62 17.21
C PRO A 207 -14.31 6.70 18.41
N SER A 208 -15.51 6.12 18.49
CA SER A 208 -15.78 5.07 19.46
C SER A 208 -14.97 3.81 19.13
N ALA A 209 -14.66 3.00 20.14
CA ALA A 209 -13.96 1.73 19.94
C ALA A 209 -14.74 0.80 18.98
N GLU A 210 -16.06 0.77 19.10
CA GLU A 210 -16.93 -0.01 18.22
C GLU A 210 -16.86 0.44 16.76
N ALA A 211 -16.81 1.75 16.49
CA ALA A 211 -16.69 2.27 15.13
C ALA A 211 -15.35 1.89 14.49
N VAL A 212 -14.27 1.90 15.28
CA VAL A 212 -12.95 1.43 14.85
C VAL A 212 -13.00 -0.07 14.50
N ASP A 213 -13.55 -0.90 15.38
CA ASP A 213 -13.59 -2.35 15.19
C ASP A 213 -14.42 -2.74 13.96
N ASN A 214 -15.61 -2.16 13.81
CA ASN A 214 -16.47 -2.38 12.65
C ASN A 214 -15.78 -1.95 11.34
N TRP A 215 -14.98 -0.88 11.36
CA TRP A 215 -14.24 -0.43 10.19
C TRP A 215 -13.08 -1.35 9.83
N LEU A 216 -12.37 -1.88 10.83
CA LEU A 216 -11.31 -2.87 10.62
C LEU A 216 -11.86 -4.16 10.03
N ASP A 217 -13.00 -4.64 10.54
CA ASP A 217 -13.68 -5.82 10.00
C ASP A 217 -14.10 -5.61 8.55
N GLU A 218 -14.64 -4.44 8.21
CA GLU A 218 -15.00 -4.10 6.84
C GLU A 218 -13.77 -4.06 5.91
N CYS A 219 -12.66 -3.44 6.34
CA CYS A 219 -11.42 -3.41 5.59
C CYS A 219 -10.88 -4.84 5.36
N SER A 220 -10.85 -5.66 6.40
CA SER A 220 -10.40 -7.06 6.36
C SER A 220 -11.27 -7.92 5.43
N ARG A 221 -12.60 -7.78 5.53
CA ARG A 221 -13.56 -8.48 4.68
C ARG A 221 -13.36 -8.14 3.20
N ARG A 222 -13.16 -6.86 2.87
CA ARG A 222 -12.88 -6.44 1.48
C ARG A 222 -11.54 -6.95 0.99
N ALA A 223 -10.49 -6.86 1.80
CA ALA A 223 -9.16 -7.35 1.45
C ALA A 223 -9.15 -8.85 1.19
N SER A 224 -9.85 -9.63 2.03
CA SER A 224 -9.94 -11.10 1.92
C SER A 224 -10.63 -11.59 0.65
N ALA A 225 -11.43 -10.74 0.00
CA ALA A 225 -12.05 -11.02 -1.30
C ALA A 225 -11.12 -10.75 -2.50
N THR A 226 -9.85 -10.39 -2.25
CA THR A 226 -8.86 -10.07 -3.28
C THR A 226 -7.63 -10.97 -3.17
N LEU A 227 -6.75 -10.89 -4.17
CA LEU A 227 -5.47 -11.59 -4.17
C LEU A 227 -4.39 -10.85 -3.36
N PHE A 228 -4.61 -9.61 -2.92
CA PHE A 228 -3.59 -8.82 -2.21
C PHE A 228 -3.02 -9.50 -0.95
N PRO A 229 -3.82 -10.17 -0.09
CA PRO A 229 -3.30 -10.86 1.08
C PRO A 229 -2.36 -12.03 0.78
N SER A 230 -2.38 -12.56 -0.45
CA SER A 230 -1.50 -13.69 -0.85
C SER A 230 -0.05 -13.28 -1.07
N ALA A 231 0.24 -11.98 -1.21
CA ALA A 231 1.58 -11.48 -1.50
C ALA A 231 2.31 -10.97 -0.25
N ASN A 232 3.62 -11.25 -0.18
CA ASN A 232 4.54 -10.59 0.75
C ASN A 232 4.78 -9.13 0.31
N SER A 233 3.79 -8.27 0.53
CA SER A 233 3.80 -6.86 0.13
C SER A 233 3.90 -5.93 1.34
N TRP A 234 4.32 -4.68 1.08
CA TRP A 234 4.33 -3.64 2.09
C TRP A 234 2.92 -3.20 2.50
N TYR A 235 1.87 -3.47 1.69
CA TYR A 235 0.47 -3.28 2.11
C TYR A 235 0.11 -4.15 3.31
N MET A 236 0.78 -5.30 3.44
CA MET A 236 0.62 -6.27 4.52
C MET A 236 1.61 -6.04 5.67
N GLY A 237 2.50 -5.03 5.59
CA GLY A 237 3.61 -4.86 6.53
C GLY A 237 4.70 -5.94 6.45
N ALA A 238 4.65 -6.84 5.44
CA ALA A 238 5.51 -8.02 5.37
C ALA A 238 7.01 -7.72 5.17
N ASN A 239 7.36 -6.50 4.78
CA ASN A 239 8.74 -6.06 4.57
C ASN A 239 9.43 -5.51 5.83
N ILE A 240 8.70 -5.39 6.95
CA ILE A 240 9.23 -4.89 8.23
C ILE A 240 9.21 -6.04 9.25
N PRO A 241 10.38 -6.52 9.72
CA PRO A 241 10.45 -7.58 10.73
C PRO A 241 9.65 -7.24 11.98
N GLY A 242 8.82 -8.19 12.45
CA GLY A 242 7.98 -8.03 13.64
C GLY A 242 6.68 -7.27 13.42
N LYS A 243 6.43 -6.69 12.24
CA LYS A 243 5.18 -5.97 11.96
C LYS A 243 4.01 -6.96 11.74
N PRO A 244 2.81 -6.66 12.26
CA PRO A 244 1.61 -7.46 12.02
C PRO A 244 1.28 -7.59 10.53
N ARG A 245 0.85 -8.79 10.13
CA ARG A 245 0.50 -9.10 8.73
C ARG A 245 -0.96 -8.79 8.43
N ILE A 246 -1.28 -7.51 8.25
CA ILE A 246 -2.65 -7.02 8.03
C ILE A 246 -2.67 -6.13 6.80
N PHE A 247 -3.69 -6.27 5.96
CA PHE A 247 -3.88 -5.38 4.82
C PHE A 247 -4.32 -4.00 5.31
N MET A 248 -3.42 -3.02 5.25
CA MET A 248 -3.63 -1.69 5.84
C MET A 248 -4.58 -0.77 5.06
N PRO A 249 -4.62 -0.75 3.70
CA PRO A 249 -5.51 0.14 2.97
C PRO A 249 -6.97 -0.34 2.94
N PHE A 250 -7.90 0.60 2.73
CA PHE A 250 -9.26 0.28 2.30
C PHE A 250 -9.29 -0.03 0.79
N ILE A 251 -9.69 -1.25 0.41
CA ILE A 251 -9.73 -1.72 -0.99
C ILE A 251 -11.11 -1.63 -1.65
N GLY A 252 -12.01 -0.80 -1.15
CA GLY A 252 -13.34 -0.61 -1.75
C GLY A 252 -13.41 0.38 -2.91
N GLY A 253 -12.31 1.06 -3.23
CA GLY A 253 -12.25 2.11 -4.25
C GLY A 253 -12.44 3.51 -3.66
N PHE A 254 -11.80 4.51 -4.28
CA PHE A 254 -11.76 5.88 -3.76
C PHE A 254 -13.14 6.55 -3.72
N GLY A 255 -13.94 6.45 -4.78
CA GLY A 255 -15.29 7.04 -4.79
C GLY A 255 -16.18 6.49 -3.68
N VAL A 256 -16.23 5.16 -3.54
CA VAL A 256 -17.01 4.50 -2.47
C VAL A 256 -16.54 4.93 -1.08
N TYR A 257 -15.22 5.05 -0.86
CA TYR A 257 -14.69 5.55 0.40
C TYR A 257 -15.13 7.00 0.68
N SER A 258 -15.05 7.87 -0.34
CA SER A 258 -15.50 9.26 -0.23
C SER A 258 -16.99 9.36 0.10
N ASP A 259 -17.83 8.51 -0.53
CA ASP A 259 -19.26 8.44 -0.24
C ASP A 259 -19.51 8.03 1.22
N ILE A 260 -18.81 7.01 1.72
CA ILE A 260 -18.89 6.59 3.13
C ILE A 260 -18.52 7.73 4.07
N CYS A 261 -17.44 8.46 3.78
CA CYS A 261 -16.99 9.58 4.61
C CYS A 261 -18.03 10.72 4.60
N ALA A 262 -18.60 11.03 3.42
CA ALA A 262 -19.64 12.04 3.28
C ALA A 262 -20.92 11.66 4.05
N ASP A 263 -21.34 10.39 3.96
CA ASP A 263 -22.49 9.86 4.71
C ASP A 263 -22.28 9.97 6.23
N VAL A 264 -21.07 9.66 6.71
CA VAL A 264 -20.71 9.83 8.13
C VAL A 264 -20.82 11.28 8.56
N ALA A 265 -20.26 12.22 7.79
CA ALA A 265 -20.35 13.65 8.09
C ALA A 265 -21.79 14.17 8.05
N ALA A 266 -22.56 13.78 7.03
CA ALA A 266 -23.97 14.16 6.89
C ALA A 266 -24.86 13.62 8.03
N ALA A 267 -24.48 12.49 8.62
CA ALA A 267 -25.13 11.91 9.80
C ALA A 267 -24.64 12.51 11.13
N GLY A 268 -23.99 13.68 11.13
CA GLY A 268 -23.47 14.32 12.32
C GLY A 268 -22.25 13.61 12.90
N TYR A 269 -21.35 13.15 12.03
CA TYR A 269 -20.13 12.40 12.38
C TYR A 269 -20.43 11.08 13.12
N ARG A 270 -21.43 10.33 12.65
CA ARG A 270 -21.80 9.03 13.24
C ARG A 270 -20.58 8.12 13.41
N GLY A 271 -20.44 7.52 14.60
CA GLY A 271 -19.29 6.69 14.96
C GLY A 271 -18.17 7.47 15.67
N PHE A 272 -18.24 8.81 15.65
CA PHE A 272 -17.47 9.66 16.54
C PHE A 272 -18.30 10.09 17.76
N GLU A 273 -17.64 10.14 18.90
CA GLU A 273 -18.10 10.75 20.14
C GLU A 273 -17.72 12.22 20.11
N LEU A 274 -18.74 13.08 20.23
CA LEU A 274 -18.60 14.53 20.21
C LEU A 274 -18.91 15.06 21.61
N ASN A 275 -17.91 15.64 22.28
CA ASN A 275 -18.08 16.17 23.64
C ASN A 275 -17.67 17.63 23.73
N SER A 276 -18.48 18.44 24.41
CA SER A 276 -18.08 19.76 24.89
C SER A 276 -17.27 19.60 26.17
N ALA A 277 -16.24 20.42 26.36
CA ALA A 277 -15.55 20.51 27.62
C ALA A 277 -16.52 20.99 28.69
N VAL A 278 -16.53 20.32 29.85
CA VAL A 278 -17.10 20.93 31.05
C VAL A 278 -16.13 22.05 31.43
N HIS A 279 -16.42 23.28 31.00
CA HIS A 279 -15.74 24.46 31.54
C HIS A 279 -16.04 24.50 33.05
N ALA A 280 -15.08 24.04 33.86
CA ALA A 280 -15.06 24.24 35.30
C ALA A 280 -14.53 25.63 35.64
#